data_AF-A0A535D6Z4-F1
#
_entry.id   AF-A0A535D6Z4-F1
#
_cell.length_a   1.000
_cell.length_b   1.000
_cell.length_c   1.000
_cell.angle_alpha   90.00
_cell.angle_beta   90.00
_cell.angle_gamma   90.00
#
_symmetry.space_group_name_H-M   'P 1'
#
loop_
_entity.id
_entity.type
_entity.pdbx_description
1 polymer ?
#
loop_
_entity_poly.entity_id
_entity_poly.type
_entity_poly.pdbx_seq_one_letter_code
_entity_poly.pdbx_strand_id
1 'polypeptide(L)' 'MRVLLDECVDRRLAGDIQGHDVKTVPEAGWAALKNGDLLGRAQHEFDPFVTVDRNLPFQQDLSRFSIAIIVLRAPSNR' A
#
# COMPACT_ATOMS: atom_id res chain seq x y z
N MET A 1 -13.06 -5.99 2.19
CA MET A 1 -11.79 -5.44 2.70
C MET A 1 -11.51 -4.13 2.01
N ARG A 2 -10.80 -3.24 2.70
CA ARG A 2 -10.33 -1.95 2.16
C ARG A 2 -8.85 -2.08 1.87
N VAL A 3 -8.46 -2.00 0.60
CA VAL A 3 -7.09 -2.21 0.13
C VAL A 3 -6.48 -0.85 -0.21
N LEU A 4 -5.30 -0.57 0.36
CA LEU A 4 -4.53 0.61 0.00
C LEU A 4 -3.42 0.21 -0.98
N LEU A 5 -3.43 0.78 -2.18
CA LEU A 5 -2.35 0.64 -3.16
C LEU A 5 -1.37 1.81 -3.03
N ASP A 6 -0.10 1.49 -2.91
CA ASP A 6 0.99 2.46 -2.94
C ASP A 6 1.01 3.26 -4.25
N GLU A 7 1.57 4.47 -4.22
CA GLU A 7 1.75 5.32 -5.40
C GLU A 7 2.71 4.70 -6.42
N CYS A 8 3.60 3.83 -5.94
CA CYS A 8 4.51 3.06 -6.77
C CYS A 8 3.80 1.92 -7.51
N VAL A 9 2.54 1.57 -7.21
CA VAL A 9 1.80 0.50 -7.89
C VAL A 9 1.04 1.09 -9.07
N ASP A 10 1.02 0.39 -10.21
CA ASP A 10 0.19 0.81 -11.34
C ASP A 10 -1.30 0.82 -10.94
N ARG A 11 -1.93 2.00 -11.03
CA ARG A 11 -3.35 2.20 -10.68
C ARG A 11 -4.31 1.25 -11.39
N ARG A 12 -3.93 0.68 -12.54
CA ARG A 12 -4.74 -0.31 -13.26
C ARG A 12 -4.99 -1.56 -12.43
N LEU A 13 -4.06 -1.92 -11.54
CA LEU A 13 -4.22 -3.04 -10.62
C LEU A 13 -5.44 -2.86 -9.69
N ALA A 14 -5.83 -1.61 -9.37
CA ALA A 14 -7.04 -1.35 -8.60
C ALA A 14 -8.29 -1.92 -9.30
N GLY A 15 -8.32 -1.86 -10.63
CA GLY A 15 -9.39 -2.42 -11.45
C GLY A 15 -9.38 -3.95 -11.52
N ASP A 16 -8.27 -4.61 -11.21
CA ASP A 16 -8.17 -6.08 -11.24
C ASP A 16 -8.57 -6.71 -9.88
N ILE A 17 -8.54 -5.94 -8.80
CA ILE A 17 -8.90 -6.40 -7.45
C ILE A 17 -10.42 -6.25 -7.26
N GLN A 18 -11.16 -7.30 -7.63
CA GLN A 18 -12.62 -7.33 -7.58
C GLN A 18 -13.15 -7.70 -6.18
N GLY A 19 -14.32 -7.16 -5.81
CA GLY A 19 -15.00 -7.48 -4.55
C GLY A 19 -14.42 -6.81 -3.30
N HIS A 20 -13.51 -5.86 -3.46
CA HIS A 20 -12.91 -5.08 -2.37
C HIS A 20 -12.97 -3.57 -2.68
N ASP A 21 -12.93 -2.76 -1.63
CA ASP A 21 -12.84 -1.29 -1.74
C ASP A 21 -11.36 -0.95 -1.90
N VAL A 22 -10.95 -0.53 -3.10
CA VAL A 22 -9.54 -0.28 -3.41
C VAL A 22 -9.32 1.21 -3.57
N LYS A 23 -8.33 1.73 -2.87
CA LYS A 23 -7.93 3.13 -2.94
C LYS A 23 -6.43 3.24 -3.14
N THR A 24 -5.98 4.15 -3.97
CA THR A 24 -4.57 4.47 -4.11
C THR A 24 -4.14 5.54 -3.10
N VAL A 25 -2.85 5.56 -2.73
CA VAL A 25 -2.27 6.59 -1.86
C VAL A 25 -2.55 8.02 -2.38
N PRO A 26 -2.43 8.33 -3.69
CA PRO A 26 -2.83 9.63 -4.22
C PRO A 26 -4.33 9.94 -4.07
N GLU A 27 -5.24 8.98 -4.31
CA GLU A 27 -6.68 9.16 -4.11
C GLU A 27 -7.06 9.37 -2.64
N ALA A 28 -6.26 8.84 -1.71
CA ALA A 28 -6.39 9.10 -0.28
C ALA A 28 -5.85 10.49 0.13
N GLY A 29 -5.18 11.21 -0.77
CA GLY A 29 -4.53 12.48 -0.49
C GLY A 29 -3.25 12.32 0.33
N TRP A 30 -2.61 11.15 0.27
CA TRP A 30 -1.51 10.76 1.16
C TRP A 30 -0.13 10.68 0.45
N ALA A 31 -0.03 11.10 -0.82
CA ALA A 31 1.19 11.01 -1.63
C ALA A 31 2.43 11.72 -1.05
N ALA A 32 2.25 12.66 -0.11
CA ALA A 32 3.37 13.35 0.55
C ALA A 32 3.77 12.75 1.92
N LEU A 33 3.09 11.68 2.37
CA LEU A 33 3.38 11.06 3.65
C LEU A 33 4.62 10.18 3.56
N LYS A 34 5.45 10.20 4.60
CA LYS A 34 6.53 9.22 4.75
C LYS A 34 5.94 7.84 5.02
N ASN A 35 6.65 6.80 4.62
CA ASN A 35 6.25 5.40 4.79
C ASN A 35 5.75 5.05 6.21
N GLY A 36 6.36 5.57 7.26
CA GLY A 36 5.91 5.33 8.64
C GLY A 36 4.59 5.99 8.99
N ASP A 37 4.42 7.26 8.60
CA ASP A 37 3.16 7.99 8.80
C ASP A 37 2.04 7.41 7.94
N LEU A 38 2.38 6.98 6.72
CA LEU A 38 1.47 6.32 5.80
C LEU A 38 0.93 5.02 6.40
N LEU A 39 1.82 4.11 6.83
CA LEU A 39 1.41 2.85 7.47
C LEU A 39 0.67 3.07 8.79
N GLY A 40 1.09 4.07 9.56
CA GLY A 40 0.44 4.45 10.82
C GLY A 40 -1.00 4.92 10.63
N ARG A 41 -1.33 5.57 9.51
CA ARG A 41 -2.73 5.87 9.14
C ARG A 41 -3.42 4.66 8.52
N ALA A 42 -2.74 3.97 7.61
CA ALA A 42 -3.31 2.87 6.86
C ALA A 42 -3.84 1.76 7.78
N GLN A 43 -3.13 1.42 8.86
CA GLN A 43 -3.55 0.38 9.81
C GLN A 43 -4.90 0.63 10.50
N HIS A 44 -5.43 1.86 10.46
CA HIS A 44 -6.71 2.20 11.06
C HIS A 44 -7.87 2.18 10.05
N GLU A 45 -7.56 2.27 8.75
CA GLU A 45 -8.56 2.46 7.69
C GLU A 45 -8.57 1.34 6.65
N PHE A 46 -7.49 0.55 6.55
CA PHE A 46 -7.24 -0.43 5.52
C PHE A 46 -6.78 -1.78 6.10
N ASP A 47 -7.10 -2.85 5.38
CA ASP A 47 -6.80 -4.23 5.76
C ASP A 47 -5.39 -4.65 5.25
N PRO A 48 -5.12 -4.57 3.92
CA PRO A 48 -3.74 -4.60 3.42
C PRO A 48 -3.28 -3.28 2.78
N PHE A 49 -1.98 -3.03 2.93
CA PHE A 49 -1.20 -2.12 2.10
C PHE A 49 -0.40 -2.91 1.05
N VAL A 50 -0.53 -2.55 -0.22
CA VAL A 50 0.11 -3.23 -1.35
C VAL A 50 1.12 -2.30 -1.99
N THR A 51 2.37 -2.74 -2.14
CA THR A 51 3.46 -1.95 -2.73
C THR A 51 4.34 -2.83 -3.64
N VAL A 52 5.12 -2.19 -4.52
CA VAL A 52 6.25 -2.82 -5.23
C VAL A 52 7.61 -2.43 -4.62
N ASP A 53 7.63 -1.52 -3.63
CA ASP A 53 8.85 -1.09 -2.95
C ASP A 53 9.36 -2.19 -2.01
N ARG A 54 10.47 -2.80 -2.43
CA ARG A 54 11.15 -3.85 -1.65
C ARG A 54 12.00 -3.28 -0.53
N ASN A 55 12.24 -1.97 -0.51
CA ASN A 55 13.02 -1.32 0.53
C ASN A 55 12.19 -1.01 1.78
N LEU A 56 10.86 -0.99 1.66
CA LEU A 56 9.95 -0.68 2.76
C LEU A 56 10.23 -1.49 4.05
N PRO A 57 10.44 -2.83 3.99
CA PRO A 57 10.76 -3.62 5.19
C PRO A 57 12.14 -3.34 5.78
N PHE A 58 13.07 -2.80 4.98
CA PHE A 58 14.43 -2.48 5.42
C PHE A 58 14.55 -1.06 5.96
N GLN A 59 13.66 -0.15 5.54
CA GLN A 59 13.65 1.26 5.98
C GLN A 59 12.99 1.44 7.35
N GLN A 60 12.07 0.57 7.74
CA GLN A 60 11.35 0.67 9.00
C GLN A 60 10.92 -0.70 9.52
N ASP A 61 10.79 -0.80 10.84
CA ASP A 61 10.33 -2.01 11.49
C ASP A 61 8.81 -2.16 11.34
N LEU A 62 8.39 -3.08 10.48
CA LEU A 62 6.99 -3.32 10.13
C LEU A 62 6.19 -3.98 11.26
N SER A 63 6.84 -4.60 12.24
CA SER A 63 6.18 -5.34 13.32
C SER A 63 5.36 -4.45 14.25
N ARG A 64 5.62 -3.12 14.22
CA ARG A 64 4.88 -2.12 14.99
C ARG A 64 3.51 -1.78 14.41
N PHE A 65 3.22 -2.16 13.17
CA PHE A 65 1.97 -1.80 12.50
C PHE A 65 1.01 -2.99 12.47
N SER A 66 -0.26 -2.73 12.75
CA SER A 66 -1.32 -3.73 12.71
C SER A 66 -2.01 -3.76 11.35
N ILE A 67 -1.22 -3.86 10.26
CA ILE A 67 -1.70 -3.93 8.88
C ILE A 67 -0.94 -5.00 8.10
N ALA A 68 -1.62 -5.71 7.21
CA ALA A 68 -0.96 -6.63 6.30
C ALA A 68 -0.20 -5.84 5.22
N ILE A 69 1.07 -6.18 4.99
CA ILE A 69 1.90 -5.52 3.96
C ILE A 69 2.24 -6.54 2.89
N ILE A 70 1.78 -6.28 1.66
CA ILE A 70 1.97 -7.14 0.50
C ILE A 70 2.96 -6.46 -0.44
N VAL A 71 4.17 -7.02 -0.53
CA VAL A 71 5.18 -6.56 -1.50
C VAL A 71 5.06 -7.41 -2.77
N LEU A 72 4.56 -6.81 -3.84
CA LEU A 72 4.42 -7.44 -5.14
C LEU A 72 5.78 -7.55 -5.83
N ARG A 73 6.12 -8.76 -6.27
CA ARG A 73 7.32 -9.01 -7.08
C ARG A 73 6.91 -9.36 -8.49
N ALA A 74 7.06 -8.39 -9.39
CA ALA A 74 6.84 -8.58 -10.83
C ALA A 74 8.11 -8.22 -11.63
N PRO A 75 8.28 -8.77 -12.86
CA PRO A 75 9.34 -8.36 -13.77
C PRO A 75 9.16 -6.91 -14.26
N SER A 76 7.92 -6.43 -14.30
CA SER A 76 7.51 -5.10 -14.74
C SER A 76 6.40 -4.58 -13.85
N ASN A 77 6.38 -3.27 -13.63
CA ASN A 77 5.30 -2.53 -12.97
C ASN A 77 4.61 -1.56 -13.97
N ARG A 78 4.60 -1.97 -15.24
CA ARG A 78 3.88 -1.40 -16.38
C ARG A 78 2.99 -2.47 -16.99
#